data_AF-A0A2H9THB4-F1
#
_entry.id   AF-A0A2H9THB4-F1
#
_cell.length_a   1.000
_cell.length_b   1.000
_cell.length_c   1.000
_cell.angle_alpha   90.00
_cell.angle_beta   90.00
_cell.angle_gamma   90.00
#
_symmetry.space_group_name_H-M   'P 1'
#
loop_
_entity.id
_entity.type
_entity.pdbx_description
1 polymer ?
#
loop_
_entity_poly.entity_id
_entity_poly.type
_entity_poly.pdbx_seq_one_letter_code
_entity_poly.pdbx_strand_id
1 'polypeptide(L)'
;MFFLLLFLLTANAVIVTFDVHSLAKEHQPMAVDVMMHTFAITERNLKTVSTVLSSLNNAEYFYCSEYETAERIAELLRYAHIRDLHGTVYGLCKLAWESTLAEKITHLDVSYQVNIHKPLQNPEILEAFTDDEVQSFLLTTMKNQIMKMQDLTNMTILLKNSIKTADPFVSFKKFLPILTPEILAVFLDPTQPYSDTFSALIIKYMNEPVNINEWTLRNLLVLQACREISSNLEDLPLAVDAKERLAESLDLDPSDEKGNAWLFLWKLLGITNRTDISYWSCLASFALYVEAFDRSRETLIAFESILSKGHAYLPPLYVQRIVARCERHPGLHWKSLVRGFNPIYLPSHMRSLGDKRTLWLDMRVMQMVRARAKVAMTEDECSVYLLKKLSKKYLPTNINCRTQEGTVSNIGDWVINRVAHLVEEGFLYDPISVTTMSMVVASWAYLILDDNKLVFGNLFKNVSSWHDFRVKMQNWPGGGNTKIASEVMAIIRSIGLGPLFKLQEMRTLVEHYDRDEI
;
A
#
# COMPACT_ATOMS: atom_id res chain seq x y z
N MET A 1 20.97 -0.22 43.33
CA MET A 1 20.84 -1.46 42.53
C MET A 1 20.44 -2.67 43.37
N PHE A 2 21.15 -2.98 44.47
CA PHE A 2 20.83 -4.12 45.35
C PHE A 2 19.46 -4.06 46.05
N PHE A 3 18.95 -2.85 46.34
CA PHE A 3 17.65 -2.64 47.00
C PHE A 3 16.44 -2.90 46.07
N LEU A 4 16.61 -2.76 44.75
CA LEU A 4 15.55 -2.99 43.75
C LEU A 4 15.38 -4.49 43.45
N LEU A 5 16.48 -5.26 43.51
CA LEU A 5 16.50 -6.71 43.35
C LEU A 5 15.82 -7.45 44.53
N LEU A 6 15.96 -6.94 45.76
CA LEU A 6 15.29 -7.50 46.94
C LEU A 6 13.78 -7.20 46.98
N PHE A 7 13.34 -6.07 46.41
CA PHE A 7 11.93 -5.72 46.31
C PHE A 7 11.18 -6.53 45.25
N LEU A 8 11.83 -6.91 44.16
CA LEU A 8 11.26 -7.75 43.09
C LEU A 8 10.93 -9.20 43.53
N LEU A 9 11.57 -9.69 44.60
CA LEU A 9 11.31 -11.05 45.13
C LEU A 9 10.13 -11.11 46.10
N THR A 10 9.61 -9.97 46.56
CA THR A 10 8.52 -9.90 47.56
C THR A 10 7.32 -9.07 47.12
N ALA A 11 7.49 -8.17 46.15
CA ALA A 11 6.41 -7.42 45.55
C ALA A 11 5.79 -8.20 44.39
N ASN A 12 4.55 -8.69 44.58
CA ASN A 12 3.77 -9.30 43.49
C ASN A 12 3.48 -8.33 42.33
N ALA A 13 3.59 -7.01 42.57
CA ALA A 13 3.55 -5.98 41.55
C ALA A 13 4.24 -4.69 42.04
N VAL A 14 5.03 -4.06 41.18
CA VAL A 14 5.54 -2.70 41.38
C VAL A 14 4.70 -1.76 40.52
N ILE A 15 4.00 -0.82 41.16
CA ILE A 15 3.27 0.24 40.46
C ILE A 15 4.23 1.42 40.29
N VAL A 16 4.78 1.57 39.09
CA VAL A 16 5.55 2.75 38.73
C VAL A 16 4.60 3.75 38.08
N THR A 17 4.52 4.96 38.63
CA THR A 17 3.75 6.08 38.05
C THR A 17 4.73 7.12 37.53
N PHE A 18 4.55 7.51 36.27
CA PHE A 18 5.34 8.54 35.61
C PHE A 18 4.40 9.36 34.73
N ASP A 19 4.76 10.63 34.54
CA ASP A 19 4.18 11.42 33.47
C ASP A 19 4.73 10.92 32.12
N VAL A 20 3.83 10.78 31.13
CA VAL A 20 4.11 10.20 29.81
C VAL A 20 5.24 10.94 29.10
N HIS A 21 5.37 12.24 29.37
CA HIS A 21 6.37 13.12 28.78
C HIS A 21 7.75 12.99 29.46
N SER A 22 7.82 12.78 30.78
CA SER A 22 9.08 12.56 31.51
C SER A 22 9.73 11.23 31.14
N LEU A 23 8.93 10.19 30.86
CA LEU A 23 9.44 8.88 30.48
C LEU A 23 10.18 8.89 29.14
N ALA A 24 9.65 9.63 28.15
CA ALA A 24 10.22 9.73 26.82
C ALA A 24 11.46 10.63 26.75
N LYS A 25 11.62 11.59 27.68
CA LYS A 25 12.68 12.61 27.65
C LYS A 25 13.80 12.38 28.68
N GLU A 26 13.51 11.81 29.84
CA GLU A 26 14.42 11.85 31.00
C GLU A 26 14.98 10.48 31.42
N HIS A 27 14.48 9.38 30.83
CA HIS A 27 14.87 8.03 31.23
C HIS A 27 15.87 7.41 30.25
N GLN A 28 16.75 6.54 30.76
CA GLN A 28 17.73 5.86 29.91
C GLN A 28 17.03 4.94 28.89
N PRO A 29 17.54 4.82 27.65
CA PRO A 29 16.93 4.01 26.59
C PRO A 29 16.61 2.56 27.01
N MET A 30 17.47 1.96 27.84
CA MET A 30 17.28 0.62 28.38
C MET A 30 16.08 0.50 29.34
N ALA A 31 15.73 1.57 30.08
CA ALA A 31 14.55 1.58 30.94
C ALA A 31 13.26 1.65 30.11
N VAL A 32 13.28 2.43 29.02
CA VAL A 32 12.16 2.53 28.07
C VAL A 32 11.91 1.19 27.39
N ASP A 33 12.97 0.53 26.92
CA ASP A 33 12.92 -0.81 26.31
C ASP A 33 12.31 -1.86 27.26
N VAL A 34 12.81 -1.96 28.50
CA VAL A 34 12.26 -2.87 29.52
C VAL A 34 10.77 -2.59 29.77
N MET A 35 10.36 -1.33 29.83
CA MET A 35 8.96 -0.98 30.07
C MET A 35 8.04 -1.33 28.91
N MET A 36 8.51 -1.17 27.67
CA MET A 36 7.78 -1.55 26.46
C MET A 36 7.49 -3.07 26.41
N HIS A 37 8.33 -3.88 27.04
CA HIS A 37 8.19 -5.34 27.07
C HIS A 37 7.57 -5.90 28.35
N THR A 38 7.47 -5.12 29.42
CA THR A 38 6.99 -5.60 30.74
C THR A 38 5.68 -4.99 31.22
N PHE A 39 5.12 -4.00 30.51
CA PHE A 39 3.85 -3.40 30.91
C PHE A 39 2.69 -4.40 30.88
N ALA A 40 1.77 -4.28 31.83
CA ALA A 40 0.55 -5.06 31.85
C ALA A 40 -0.39 -4.62 30.72
N ILE A 41 -0.80 -5.56 29.87
CA ILE A 41 -1.64 -5.29 28.70
C ILE A 41 -3.09 -5.06 29.15
N THR A 42 -3.42 -3.79 29.33
CA THR A 42 -4.77 -3.29 29.64
C THR A 42 -5.09 -2.14 28.70
N GLU A 43 -6.37 -1.85 28.45
CA GLU A 43 -6.75 -0.74 27.56
C GLU A 43 -6.09 0.60 27.98
N ARG A 44 -6.10 0.91 29.29
CA ARG A 44 -5.49 2.13 29.83
C ARG A 44 -3.99 2.18 29.54
N ASN A 45 -3.27 1.09 29.81
CA ASN A 45 -1.82 1.04 29.60
C ASN A 45 -1.46 1.05 28.10
N LEU A 46 -2.26 0.40 27.25
CA LEU A 46 -2.06 0.43 25.81
C LEU A 46 -2.25 1.82 25.22
N LYS A 47 -3.21 2.60 25.71
CA LYS A 47 -3.37 4.02 25.35
C LYS A 47 -2.17 4.86 25.80
N THR A 48 -1.68 4.63 27.02
CA THR A 48 -0.46 5.27 27.52
C THR A 48 0.76 4.92 26.65
N VAL A 49 0.98 3.63 26.36
CA VAL A 49 2.06 3.14 25.48
C VAL A 49 1.92 3.73 24.07
N SER A 50 0.73 3.74 23.48
CA SER A 50 0.47 4.39 22.20
C SER A 50 0.90 5.86 22.20
N THR A 51 0.67 6.58 23.30
CA THR A 51 1.05 7.99 23.45
C THR A 51 2.57 8.14 23.57
N VAL A 52 3.23 7.28 24.35
CA VAL A 52 4.70 7.25 24.47
C VAL A 52 5.38 6.90 23.13
N LEU A 53 4.87 5.88 22.42
CA LEU A 53 5.40 5.48 21.11
C LEU A 53 5.24 6.58 20.07
N SER A 54 4.17 7.38 20.18
CA SER A 54 3.97 8.53 19.30
C SER A 54 4.93 9.68 19.62
N SER A 55 5.37 9.85 20.87
CA SER A 55 6.23 10.97 21.27
C SER A 55 7.73 10.70 21.11
N LEU A 56 8.15 9.46 20.82
CA LEU A 56 9.55 9.05 20.67
C LEU A 56 10.02 9.01 19.21
N ASN A 57 11.03 9.81 18.88
CA ASN A 57 11.80 9.61 17.65
C ASN A 57 12.60 8.29 17.80
N ASN A 58 12.27 7.26 17.01
CA ASN A 58 12.80 5.89 17.07
C ASN A 58 12.07 4.90 18.00
N ALA A 59 10.79 5.14 18.30
CA ALA A 59 9.94 4.23 19.08
C ALA A 59 9.99 2.76 18.60
N GLU A 60 10.11 2.55 17.28
CA GLU A 60 10.17 1.24 16.66
C GLU A 60 11.36 0.39 17.16
N TYR A 61 12.51 1.01 17.48
CA TYR A 61 13.70 0.32 17.97
C TYR A 61 13.55 -0.25 19.39
N PHE A 62 12.70 0.37 20.23
CA PHE A 62 12.48 -0.06 21.61
C PHE A 62 11.26 -0.98 21.75
N TYR A 63 10.32 -0.88 20.81
CA TYR A 63 9.07 -1.64 20.86
C TYR A 63 9.10 -2.91 20.01
N CYS A 64 9.97 -2.95 18.99
CA CYS A 64 10.15 -4.09 18.09
C CYS A 64 11.53 -4.76 18.26
N SER A 65 12.21 -4.52 19.38
CA SER A 65 13.55 -5.08 19.69
C SER A 65 13.53 -6.57 20.03
N GLU A 66 12.42 -7.07 20.59
CA GLU A 66 12.26 -8.46 21.03
C GLU A 66 10.95 -9.06 20.54
N TYR A 67 10.95 -10.38 20.33
CA TYR A 67 9.76 -11.14 19.97
C TYR A 67 8.78 -11.24 21.15
N GLU A 68 7.50 -10.98 20.90
CA GLU A 68 6.45 -11.09 21.92
C GLU A 68 6.21 -12.56 22.31
N THR A 69 5.99 -12.80 23.62
CA THR A 69 5.58 -14.13 24.07
C THR A 69 4.16 -14.47 23.61
N ALA A 70 3.84 -15.76 23.54
CA ALA A 70 2.51 -16.21 23.15
C ALA A 70 1.40 -15.65 24.05
N GLU A 71 1.67 -15.50 25.36
CA GLU A 71 0.77 -14.92 26.35
C GLU A 71 0.54 -13.43 26.09
N ARG A 72 1.61 -12.67 25.82
CA ARG A 72 1.50 -11.24 25.51
C ARG A 72 0.77 -11.01 24.18
N ILE A 73 1.03 -11.82 23.16
CA ILE A 73 0.27 -11.80 21.90
C ILE A 73 -1.22 -12.05 22.17
N ALA A 74 -1.57 -13.04 22.99
CA ALA A 74 -2.96 -13.34 23.32
C ALA A 74 -3.67 -12.18 24.04
N GLU A 75 -2.98 -11.50 24.96
CA GLU A 75 -3.49 -10.32 25.65
C GLU A 75 -3.61 -9.10 24.71
N LEU A 76 -2.60 -8.86 23.86
CA LEU A 76 -2.62 -7.80 22.85
C LEU A 76 -3.81 -7.98 21.90
N LEU A 77 -4.12 -9.20 21.49
CA LEU A 77 -5.24 -9.48 20.58
C LEU A 77 -6.61 -9.15 21.18
N ARG A 78 -6.77 -9.18 22.51
CA ARG A 78 -8.03 -8.79 23.15
C ARG A 78 -8.41 -7.34 22.83
N TYR A 79 -7.42 -6.49 22.63
CA TYR A 79 -7.58 -5.06 22.37
C TYR A 79 -7.35 -4.68 20.89
N ALA A 80 -7.12 -5.65 20.00
CA ALA A 80 -6.91 -5.41 18.58
C ALA A 80 -8.16 -4.91 17.82
N HIS A 81 -9.31 -4.80 18.50
CA HIS A 81 -10.50 -4.13 17.96
C HIS A 81 -10.44 -2.60 18.15
N ILE A 82 -9.54 -2.12 19.01
CA ILE A 82 -9.36 -0.70 19.31
C ILE A 82 -8.51 -0.08 18.18
N ARG A 83 -9.21 0.44 17.18
CA ARG A 83 -8.64 1.03 15.96
C ARG A 83 -7.56 2.08 16.24
N ASP A 84 -7.67 2.78 17.37
CA ASP A 84 -6.79 3.88 17.78
C ASP A 84 -5.36 3.41 18.06
N LEU A 85 -5.18 2.11 18.32
CA LEU A 85 -3.89 1.48 18.59
C LEU A 85 -3.20 0.96 17.32
N HIS A 86 -3.89 0.93 16.16
CA HIS A 86 -3.41 0.25 14.96
C HIS A 86 -2.25 0.95 14.26
N GLY A 87 -2.15 2.28 14.41
CA GLY A 87 -1.04 3.06 13.87
C GLY A 87 0.20 3.09 14.78
N THR A 88 0.11 2.55 16.00
CA THR A 88 1.15 2.65 17.04
C THR A 88 1.49 1.26 17.58
N VAL A 89 0.73 0.78 18.57
CA VAL A 89 0.91 -0.52 19.24
C VAL A 89 0.80 -1.69 18.26
N TYR A 90 -0.11 -1.61 17.27
CA TYR A 90 -0.19 -2.60 16.18
C TYR A 90 0.32 -2.02 14.86
N GLY A 91 1.31 -1.11 14.92
CA GLY A 91 1.88 -0.47 13.74
C GLY A 91 2.52 -1.48 12.78
N LEU A 92 2.63 -1.08 11.51
CA LEU A 92 3.16 -1.95 10.45
C LEU A 92 4.53 -2.55 10.78
N CYS A 93 5.41 -1.80 11.44
CA CYS A 93 6.73 -2.32 11.84
C CYS A 93 6.62 -3.42 12.90
N LYS A 94 5.74 -3.27 13.90
CA LYS A 94 5.49 -4.32 14.91
C LYS A 94 4.87 -5.56 14.27
N LEU A 95 3.94 -5.38 13.33
CA LEU A 95 3.30 -6.51 12.63
C LEU A 95 4.23 -7.20 11.63
N ALA A 96 5.12 -6.45 10.98
CA ALA A 96 6.15 -7.02 10.12
C ALA A 96 7.18 -7.83 10.93
N TRP A 97 7.47 -7.38 12.16
CA TRP A 97 8.35 -8.09 13.08
C TRP A 97 7.66 -9.28 13.76
N GLU A 98 6.38 -9.16 14.09
CA GLU A 98 5.58 -10.16 14.81
C GLU A 98 4.55 -10.84 13.90
N SER A 99 5.03 -11.73 13.03
CA SER A 99 4.19 -12.44 12.04
C SER A 99 2.96 -13.14 12.67
N THR A 100 3.12 -13.71 13.87
CA THR A 100 2.04 -14.40 14.60
C THR A 100 0.96 -13.42 15.10
N LEU A 101 1.36 -12.21 15.51
CA LEU A 101 0.42 -11.16 15.92
C LEU A 101 -0.32 -10.59 14.69
N ALA A 102 0.40 -10.36 13.59
CA ALA A 102 -0.15 -9.87 12.33
C ALA A 102 -1.21 -10.82 11.75
N GLU A 103 -0.89 -12.12 11.71
CA GLU A 103 -1.82 -13.17 11.29
C GLU A 103 -3.09 -13.15 12.15
N LYS A 104 -2.95 -13.10 13.48
CA LYS A 104 -4.11 -13.13 14.37
C LYS A 104 -4.96 -11.85 14.33
N ILE A 105 -4.37 -10.67 14.13
CA ILE A 105 -5.10 -9.40 13.97
C ILE A 105 -5.88 -9.37 12.67
N THR A 106 -5.29 -9.88 11.58
CA THR A 106 -5.98 -9.95 10.28
C THR A 106 -7.17 -10.92 10.28
N HIS A 107 -7.17 -11.91 11.19
CA HIS A 107 -8.26 -12.86 11.42
C HIS A 107 -9.32 -12.41 12.43
N LEU A 108 -9.05 -11.39 13.25
CA LEU A 108 -10.11 -10.69 13.97
C LEU A 108 -10.88 -9.88 12.93
N ASP A 109 -12.22 -9.97 12.90
CA ASP A 109 -13.10 -9.31 11.92
C ASP A 109 -13.16 -7.77 12.12
N VAL A 110 -12.01 -7.21 12.50
CA VAL A 110 -11.73 -5.80 12.70
C VAL A 110 -11.05 -5.34 11.44
N SER A 111 -11.68 -4.42 10.71
CA SER A 111 -11.04 -3.73 9.60
C SER A 111 -9.77 -3.04 10.14
N TYR A 112 -8.61 -3.65 9.92
CA TYR A 112 -7.32 -3.10 10.30
C TYR A 112 -7.10 -1.83 9.48
N GLN A 113 -7.39 -0.70 10.12
CA GLN A 113 -7.11 0.60 9.57
C GLN A 113 -5.71 0.96 10.03
N VAL A 114 -4.77 1.05 9.09
CA VAL A 114 -3.54 1.83 9.32
C VAL A 114 -3.98 3.28 9.30
N ASN A 115 -4.66 3.69 10.37
CA ASN A 115 -4.92 5.09 10.60
C ASN A 115 -3.65 5.57 11.27
N ILE A 116 -2.74 6.13 10.46
CA ILE A 116 -1.42 6.61 10.86
C ILE A 116 -1.62 7.86 11.72
N HIS A 117 -2.20 7.68 12.90
CA HIS A 117 -2.44 8.66 13.96
C HIS A 117 -3.81 9.35 13.96
N LYS A 118 -4.68 8.83 14.83
CA LYS A 118 -5.86 9.53 15.34
C LYS A 118 -5.58 10.79 16.19
N PRO A 119 -4.43 10.96 16.89
CA PRO A 119 -4.13 12.22 17.56
C PRO A 119 -4.26 13.43 16.63
N LEU A 120 -3.94 13.25 15.34
CA LEU A 120 -4.09 14.30 14.33
C LEU A 120 -5.50 14.36 13.72
N GLN A 121 -6.22 13.24 13.61
CA GLN A 121 -7.57 13.21 13.00
C GLN A 121 -8.70 13.61 13.96
N ASN A 122 -8.47 13.58 15.28
CA ASN A 122 -9.43 14.05 16.26
C ASN A 122 -9.03 15.46 16.74
N PRO A 123 -9.72 16.53 16.30
CA PRO A 123 -9.42 17.90 16.72
C PRO A 123 -9.38 18.07 18.24
N GLU A 124 -10.23 17.33 18.96
CA GLU A 124 -10.30 17.36 20.44
C GLU A 124 -9.04 16.83 21.12
N ILE A 125 -8.25 15.98 20.44
CA ILE A 125 -6.97 15.48 20.95
C ILE A 125 -5.86 16.49 20.66
N LEU A 126 -5.95 17.24 19.55
CA LEU A 126 -5.02 18.31 19.19
C LEU A 126 -5.11 19.51 20.13
N GLU A 127 -6.29 19.77 20.71
CA GLU A 127 -6.51 20.82 21.72
C GLU A 127 -5.67 20.63 22.99
N ALA A 128 -5.18 19.41 23.25
CA ALA A 128 -4.33 19.09 24.38
C ALA A 128 -2.83 19.34 24.12
N PHE A 129 -2.43 19.65 22.88
CA PHE A 129 -1.04 19.88 22.49
C PHE A 129 -0.82 21.34 22.12
N THR A 130 0.40 21.84 22.30
CA THR A 130 0.78 23.14 21.76
C THR A 130 0.90 23.08 20.23
N ASP A 131 0.64 24.19 19.54
CA ASP A 131 0.77 24.27 18.07
C ASP A 131 2.16 23.79 17.60
N ASP A 132 3.22 24.10 18.36
CA ASP A 132 4.58 23.65 18.07
C ASP A 132 4.75 22.13 18.13
N GLU A 133 4.10 21.46 19.07
CA GLU A 133 4.12 20.00 19.19
C GLU A 133 3.34 19.33 18.06
N VAL A 134 2.14 19.85 17.74
CA VAL A 134 1.33 19.38 16.60
C VAL A 134 2.13 19.49 15.31
N GLN A 135 2.82 20.61 15.10
CA GLN A 135 3.64 20.79 13.90
C GLN A 135 4.88 19.91 13.86
N SER A 136 5.52 19.64 15.01
CA SER A 136 6.67 18.72 15.07
C SER A 136 6.22 17.31 14.73
N PHE A 137 5.06 16.92 15.23
CA PHE A 137 4.46 15.62 14.97
C PHE A 137 4.04 15.48 13.50
N LEU A 138 3.39 16.52 12.92
CA LEU A 138 3.06 16.58 11.50
C LEU A 138 4.32 16.49 10.63
N LEU A 139 5.38 17.25 10.93
CA LEU A 139 6.63 17.22 10.18
C LEU A 139 7.26 15.82 10.16
N THR A 140 7.42 15.19 11.33
CA THR A 140 8.00 13.85 11.45
C THR A 140 7.12 12.82 10.74
N THR A 141 5.80 12.94 10.84
CA THR A 141 4.85 12.03 10.21
C THR A 141 4.84 12.18 8.70
N MET A 142 4.80 13.41 8.18
CA MET A 142 4.88 13.67 6.73
C MET A 142 6.22 13.21 6.18
N LYS A 143 7.33 13.47 6.87
CA LYS A 143 8.64 12.93 6.49
C LYS A 143 8.63 11.40 6.43
N ASN A 144 8.08 10.74 7.45
CA ASN A 144 7.97 9.27 7.48
C ASN A 144 7.04 8.74 6.39
N GLN A 145 5.92 9.40 6.11
CA GLN A 145 5.01 9.00 5.02
C GLN A 145 5.64 9.20 3.65
N ILE A 146 6.39 10.28 3.45
CA ILE A 146 7.16 10.48 2.22
C ILE A 146 8.21 9.38 2.07
N MET A 147 8.99 9.12 3.12
CA MET A 147 10.05 8.09 3.11
C MET A 147 9.48 6.66 2.98
N LYS A 148 8.33 6.38 3.58
CA LYS A 148 7.61 5.10 3.48
C LYS A 148 6.70 5.04 2.24
N MET A 149 6.78 6.05 1.37
CA MET A 149 6.01 6.13 0.14
C MET A 149 4.50 5.91 0.40
N GLN A 150 3.87 6.84 1.13
CA GLN A 150 2.44 6.86 1.44
C GLN A 150 1.75 8.15 0.93
N ASP A 151 0.43 8.10 0.71
CA ASP A 151 -0.39 9.23 0.23
C ASP A 151 -0.45 10.37 1.26
N LEU A 152 -0.16 11.60 0.81
CA LEU A 152 -0.14 12.81 1.63
C LEU A 152 -1.48 13.54 1.71
N THR A 153 -2.53 13.08 1.02
CA THR A 153 -3.84 13.76 0.97
C THR A 153 -4.40 14.04 2.36
N ASN A 154 -4.38 13.06 3.26
CA ASN A 154 -4.86 13.27 4.63
C ASN A 154 -3.94 14.21 5.43
N MET A 155 -2.63 14.15 5.23
CA MET A 155 -1.69 15.02 5.94
C MET A 155 -1.73 16.46 5.46
N THR A 156 -1.97 16.69 4.17
CA THR A 156 -2.16 18.04 3.63
C THR A 156 -3.46 18.66 4.15
N ILE A 157 -4.53 17.88 4.31
CA ILE A 157 -5.77 18.33 4.99
C ILE A 157 -5.49 18.71 6.45
N LEU A 158 -4.70 17.89 7.16
CA LEU A 158 -4.35 18.15 8.56
C LEU A 158 -3.45 19.37 8.70
N LEU A 159 -2.43 19.50 7.86
CA LEU A 159 -1.58 20.68 7.77
C LEU A 159 -2.42 21.92 7.47
N LYS A 160 -3.35 21.84 6.51
CA LYS A 160 -4.29 22.91 6.14
C LYS A 160 -5.09 23.40 7.35
N ASN A 161 -5.44 22.51 8.28
CA ASN A 161 -6.14 22.87 9.51
C ASN A 161 -5.20 23.40 10.59
N SER A 162 -4.02 22.82 10.78
CA SER A 162 -3.08 23.26 11.82
C SER A 162 -2.51 24.66 11.57
N ILE A 163 -2.31 25.04 10.31
CA ILE A 163 -1.74 26.37 9.99
C ILE A 163 -2.74 27.52 10.17
N LYS A 164 -4.02 27.22 10.46
CA LYS A 164 -5.02 28.26 10.75
C LYS A 164 -4.76 28.98 12.07
N THR A 165 -4.20 28.27 13.05
CA THR A 165 -3.96 28.78 14.40
C THR A 165 -2.49 29.07 14.67
N ALA A 166 -1.59 28.33 14.01
CA ALA A 166 -0.16 28.44 14.26
C ALA A 166 0.51 29.68 13.66
N ASP A 167 1.67 30.06 14.22
CA ASP A 167 2.49 31.15 13.69
C ASP A 167 2.97 30.84 12.26
N PRO A 168 2.66 31.70 11.27
CA PRO A 168 2.95 31.40 9.86
C PRO A 168 4.45 31.33 9.54
N PHE A 169 5.30 32.10 10.24
CA PHE A 169 6.75 32.10 10.05
C PHE A 169 7.37 30.80 10.55
N VAL A 170 7.00 30.39 11.77
CA VAL A 170 7.48 29.15 12.39
C VAL A 170 7.00 27.94 11.57
N SER A 171 5.72 27.93 11.21
CA SER A 171 5.10 26.88 10.39
C SER A 171 5.85 26.68 9.08
N PHE A 172 5.96 27.74 8.28
CA PHE A 172 6.58 27.63 6.96
C PHE A 172 8.04 27.17 7.07
N LYS A 173 8.81 27.78 7.98
CA LYS A 173 10.22 27.42 8.20
C LYS A 173 10.42 25.95 8.59
N LYS A 174 9.46 25.38 9.34
CA LYS A 174 9.51 24.01 9.83
C LYS A 174 9.30 22.98 8.74
N PHE A 175 8.44 23.26 7.75
CA PHE A 175 8.16 22.37 6.63
C PHE A 175 9.11 22.56 5.42
N LEU A 176 9.95 23.61 5.42
CA LEU A 176 10.96 23.84 4.38
C LEU A 176 11.76 22.58 3.98
N PRO A 177 12.25 21.72 4.91
CA PRO A 177 13.11 20.59 4.55
C PRO A 177 12.42 19.44 3.80
N ILE A 178 11.09 19.40 3.79
CA ILE A 178 10.30 18.33 3.13
C ILE A 178 9.36 18.89 2.06
N LEU A 179 9.55 20.14 1.65
CA LEU A 179 8.68 20.85 0.72
C LEU A 179 8.49 20.08 -0.58
N THR A 180 7.27 19.61 -0.84
CA THR A 180 6.82 19.11 -2.16
C THR A 180 5.80 20.10 -2.75
N PRO A 181 5.48 20.02 -4.06
CA PRO A 181 4.43 20.86 -4.64
C PRO A 181 3.10 20.78 -3.87
N GLU A 182 2.68 19.59 -3.41
CA GLU A 182 1.44 19.40 -2.66
C GLU A 182 1.47 20.05 -1.27
N ILE A 183 2.62 20.01 -0.60
CA ILE A 183 2.79 20.65 0.72
C ILE A 183 2.80 22.17 0.54
N LEU A 184 3.51 22.67 -0.45
CA LEU A 184 3.59 24.10 -0.73
C LEU A 184 2.22 24.66 -1.15
N ALA A 185 1.42 23.88 -1.88
CA ALA A 185 0.07 24.26 -2.27
C ALA A 185 -0.84 24.56 -1.06
N VAL A 186 -0.62 23.89 0.08
CA VAL A 186 -1.36 24.17 1.32
C VAL A 186 -1.07 25.57 1.87
N PHE A 187 0.18 26.03 1.77
CA PHE A 187 0.59 27.37 2.20
C PHE A 187 0.17 28.48 1.23
N LEU A 188 0.00 28.13 -0.05
CA LEU A 188 -0.46 29.01 -1.12
C LEU A 188 -1.99 29.11 -1.22
N ASP A 189 -2.73 28.34 -0.42
CA ASP A 189 -4.19 28.31 -0.49
C ASP A 189 -4.79 29.66 -0.06
N PRO A 190 -5.51 30.36 -0.97
CA PRO A 190 -6.03 31.70 -0.69
C PRO A 190 -7.12 31.70 0.39
N THR A 191 -7.66 30.53 0.75
CA THR A 191 -8.68 30.39 1.81
C THR A 191 -8.09 30.40 3.23
N GLN A 192 -6.76 30.47 3.37
CA GLN A 192 -6.08 30.48 4.67
C GLN A 192 -6.09 31.86 5.34
N PRO A 193 -6.20 31.92 6.69
CA PRO A 193 -6.26 33.18 7.43
C PRO A 193 -4.96 34.01 7.40
N TYR A 194 -3.85 33.45 6.90
CA TYR A 194 -2.55 34.11 6.75
C TYR A 194 -2.01 34.07 5.32
N SER A 195 -2.89 33.98 4.32
CA SER A 195 -2.52 33.84 2.90
C SER A 195 -1.53 34.92 2.42
N ASP A 196 -1.72 36.19 2.81
CA ASP A 196 -0.81 37.29 2.47
C ASP A 196 0.59 37.12 3.09
N THR A 197 0.63 36.70 4.36
CA THR A 197 1.90 36.45 5.08
C THR A 197 2.64 35.26 4.49
N PHE A 198 1.93 34.16 4.17
CA PHE A 198 2.53 33.01 3.48
C PHE A 198 3.02 33.39 2.09
N SER A 199 2.27 34.21 1.34
CA SER A 199 2.69 34.73 0.04
C SER A 199 4.00 35.52 0.16
N ALA A 200 4.10 36.42 1.14
CA ALA A 200 5.33 37.18 1.39
C ALA A 200 6.52 36.28 1.78
N LEU A 201 6.28 35.24 2.58
CA LEU A 201 7.30 34.24 2.96
C LEU A 201 7.78 33.44 1.75
N ILE A 202 6.87 33.07 0.85
CA ILE A 202 7.18 32.33 -0.37
C ILE A 202 7.94 33.20 -1.35
N ILE A 203 7.56 34.48 -1.51
CA ILE A 203 8.34 35.46 -2.29
C ILE A 203 9.75 35.57 -1.73
N LYS A 204 9.91 35.65 -0.40
CA LYS A 204 11.24 35.68 0.23
C LYS A 204 12.04 34.40 -0.08
N TYR A 205 11.39 33.24 0.01
CA TYR A 205 12.01 31.94 -0.33
C TYR A 205 12.47 31.87 -1.79
N MET A 206 11.68 32.39 -2.73
CA MET A 206 12.01 32.50 -4.16
C MET A 206 13.18 33.45 -4.43
N ASN A 207 13.40 34.45 -3.58
CA ASN A 207 14.42 35.49 -3.75
C ASN A 207 15.75 35.22 -3.02
N GLU A 208 15.81 34.18 -2.18
CA GLU A 208 16.98 33.97 -1.34
C GLU A 208 18.23 33.57 -2.18
N PRO A 209 19.35 34.30 -2.04
CA PRO A 209 20.53 34.09 -2.88
C PRO A 209 21.35 32.91 -2.35
N VAL A 210 21.29 31.77 -3.06
CA VAL A 210 22.06 30.56 -2.70
C VAL A 210 23.01 30.18 -3.83
N ASN A 211 22.47 29.63 -4.92
CA ASN A 211 23.14 29.37 -6.18
C ASN A 211 22.08 29.26 -7.29
N ILE A 212 22.48 29.36 -8.55
CA ILE A 212 21.53 29.41 -9.67
C ILE A 212 20.63 28.16 -9.77
N ASN A 213 21.16 26.99 -9.43
CA ASN A 213 20.41 25.73 -9.49
C ASN A 213 19.33 25.65 -8.41
N GLU A 214 19.67 26.04 -7.18
CA GLU A 214 18.76 26.09 -6.05
C GLU A 214 17.70 27.18 -6.27
N TRP A 215 18.11 28.36 -6.71
CA TRP A 215 17.20 29.43 -7.06
C TRP A 215 16.18 28.98 -8.12
N THR A 216 16.66 28.32 -9.16
CA THR A 216 15.82 27.75 -10.22
C THR A 216 14.86 26.68 -9.69
N LEU A 217 15.35 25.75 -8.84
CA LEU A 217 14.51 24.70 -8.25
C LEU A 217 13.37 25.26 -7.40
N ARG A 218 13.63 26.32 -6.63
CA ARG A 218 12.63 26.97 -5.76
C ARG A 218 11.51 27.61 -6.55
N ASN A 219 11.87 28.37 -7.59
CA ASN A 219 10.89 28.99 -8.47
C ASN A 219 10.08 27.93 -9.22
N LEU A 220 10.70 26.83 -9.65
CA LEU A 220 9.99 25.71 -10.24
C LEU A 220 9.02 25.05 -9.25
N LEU A 221 9.45 24.83 -8.01
CA LEU A 221 8.63 24.23 -6.98
C LEU A 221 7.37 25.07 -6.72
N VAL A 222 7.51 26.40 -6.64
CA VAL A 222 6.37 27.33 -6.49
C VAL A 222 5.44 27.26 -7.71
N LEU A 223 6.00 27.24 -8.91
CA LEU A 223 5.20 27.13 -10.13
C LEU A 223 4.41 25.79 -10.18
N GLN A 224 5.03 24.67 -9.79
CA GLN A 224 4.34 23.38 -9.70
C GLN A 224 3.27 23.38 -8.59
N ALA A 225 3.53 24.02 -7.45
CA ALA A 225 2.53 24.12 -6.38
C ALA A 225 1.31 24.95 -6.82
N CYS A 226 1.51 26.04 -7.57
CA CYS A 226 0.41 26.83 -8.14
C CYS A 226 -0.47 26.00 -9.08
N ARG A 227 0.13 25.04 -9.82
CA ARG A 227 -0.60 24.13 -10.71
C ARG A 227 -1.46 23.09 -9.99
N GLU A 228 -1.09 22.73 -8.76
CA GLU A 228 -1.95 21.88 -7.92
C GLU A 228 -3.19 22.64 -7.42
N ILE A 229 -3.16 23.98 -7.43
CA ILE A 229 -4.26 24.84 -6.95
C ILE A 229 -5.17 25.27 -8.11
N SER A 230 -4.58 25.69 -9.23
CA SER A 230 -5.32 26.21 -10.38
C SER A 230 -4.81 25.65 -11.70
N SER A 231 -5.75 25.38 -12.61
CA SER A 231 -5.45 25.08 -14.00
C SER A 231 -5.12 26.34 -14.82
N ASN A 232 -5.60 27.52 -14.39
CA ASN A 232 -5.26 28.81 -14.98
C ASN A 232 -4.22 29.53 -14.12
N LEU A 233 -2.97 29.56 -14.59
CA LEU A 233 -1.85 30.13 -13.85
C LEU A 233 -1.76 31.64 -13.98
N GLU A 234 -2.37 32.23 -15.01
CA GLU A 234 -2.36 33.68 -15.23
C GLU A 234 -3.12 34.44 -14.13
N ASP A 235 -4.06 33.75 -13.47
CA ASP A 235 -4.84 34.30 -12.36
C ASP A 235 -4.06 34.30 -11.02
N LEU A 236 -2.87 33.69 -10.97
CA LEU A 236 -2.06 33.56 -9.77
C LEU A 236 -0.79 34.40 -9.90
N PRO A 237 -0.71 35.58 -9.23
CA PRO A 237 0.46 36.47 -9.31
C PRO A 237 1.79 35.77 -9.00
N LEU A 238 1.80 34.87 -8.01
CA LEU A 238 2.99 34.08 -7.66
C LEU A 238 3.42 33.10 -8.77
N ALA A 239 2.48 32.58 -9.55
CA ALA A 239 2.81 31.71 -10.68
C ALA A 239 3.43 32.51 -11.83
N VAL A 240 2.93 33.73 -12.08
CA VAL A 240 3.51 34.68 -13.05
C VAL A 240 4.92 35.05 -12.64
N ASP A 241 5.12 35.50 -11.40
CA ASP A 241 6.45 35.84 -10.87
C ASP A 241 7.43 34.67 -10.96
N ALA A 242 6.99 33.46 -10.57
CA ALA A 242 7.81 32.26 -10.66
C ALA A 242 8.20 31.92 -12.10
N LYS A 243 7.27 32.08 -13.05
CA LYS A 243 7.51 31.84 -14.49
C LYS A 243 8.52 32.84 -15.06
N GLU A 244 8.39 34.13 -14.76
CA GLU A 244 9.32 35.17 -15.22
C GLU A 244 10.74 34.93 -14.69
N ARG A 245 10.86 34.59 -13.41
CA ARG A 245 12.14 34.29 -12.76
C ARG A 245 12.81 33.04 -13.32
N LEU A 246 12.03 32.00 -13.63
CA LEU A 246 12.55 30.82 -14.31
C LEU A 246 13.04 31.13 -15.73
N ALA A 247 12.36 32.03 -16.44
CA ALA A 247 12.81 32.46 -17.76
C ALA A 247 14.14 33.22 -17.66
N GLU A 248 14.27 34.13 -16.70
CA GLU A 248 15.51 34.85 -16.41
C GLU A 248 16.66 33.91 -16.00
N SER A 249 16.39 32.94 -15.12
CA SER A 249 17.42 32.05 -14.58
C SER A 249 18.07 31.13 -15.59
N LEU A 250 17.41 30.94 -16.73
CA LEU A 250 17.77 29.96 -17.73
C LEU A 250 18.04 30.56 -19.10
N ASP A 251 17.93 31.90 -19.23
CA ASP A 251 18.05 32.65 -20.49
C ASP A 251 17.10 32.11 -21.56
N LEU A 252 15.82 31.97 -21.18
CA LEU A 252 14.77 31.35 -21.98
C LEU A 252 13.85 32.40 -22.59
N ASP A 253 13.38 32.14 -23.81
CA ASP A 253 12.36 32.98 -24.44
C ASP A 253 10.97 32.71 -23.81
N PRO A 254 10.39 33.63 -23.02
CA PRO A 254 9.12 33.38 -22.32
C PRO A 254 7.95 33.03 -23.26
N SER A 255 8.08 33.26 -24.57
CA SER A 255 7.10 32.90 -25.60
C SER A 255 7.21 31.45 -26.13
N ASP A 256 8.36 30.77 -25.98
CA ASP A 256 8.57 29.36 -26.39
C ASP A 256 8.51 28.41 -25.18
N GLU A 257 7.35 28.33 -24.55
CA GLU A 257 7.15 27.52 -23.35
C GLU A 257 7.49 26.02 -23.57
N LYS A 258 7.26 25.49 -24.78
CA LYS A 258 7.52 24.09 -25.10
C LYS A 258 9.02 23.80 -25.26
N GLY A 259 9.74 24.57 -26.07
CA GLY A 259 11.18 24.38 -26.29
C GLY A 259 11.99 24.57 -25.01
N ASN A 260 11.57 25.53 -24.19
CA ASN A 260 12.20 25.86 -22.92
C ASN A 260 11.98 24.83 -21.82
N ALA A 261 10.77 24.28 -21.71
CA ALA A 261 10.46 23.30 -20.67
C ALA A 261 11.29 22.02 -20.83
N TRP A 262 11.62 21.68 -22.08
CA TRP A 262 12.48 20.54 -22.41
C TRP A 262 13.95 20.75 -22.04
N LEU A 263 14.54 21.87 -22.47
CA LEU A 263 15.91 22.26 -22.12
C LEU A 263 16.10 22.30 -20.61
N PHE A 264 15.07 22.75 -19.90
CA PHE A 264 15.08 22.87 -18.47
C PHE A 264 15.06 21.51 -17.76
N LEU A 265 14.24 20.56 -18.21
CA LEU A 265 14.19 19.21 -17.66
C LEU A 265 15.55 18.50 -17.74
N TRP A 266 16.28 18.68 -18.84
CA TRP A 266 17.64 18.14 -18.99
C TRP A 266 18.66 18.80 -18.08
N LYS A 267 18.64 20.13 -17.96
CA LYS A 267 19.53 20.87 -17.05
C LYS A 267 19.33 20.40 -15.61
N LEU A 268 18.07 20.21 -15.17
CA LEU A 268 17.76 19.70 -13.84
C LEU A 268 18.24 18.27 -13.65
N LEU A 269 17.98 17.36 -14.59
CA LEU A 269 18.46 15.97 -14.53
C LEU A 269 19.99 15.86 -14.42
N GLY A 270 20.72 16.85 -14.94
CA GLY A 270 22.17 16.97 -14.83
C GLY A 270 22.67 17.28 -13.41
N ILE A 271 21.81 17.65 -12.46
CA ILE A 271 22.15 17.91 -11.05
C ILE A 271 22.12 16.58 -10.26
N THR A 272 22.96 15.63 -10.66
CA THR A 272 22.81 14.20 -10.34
C THR A 272 23.09 13.80 -8.88
N ASN A 273 23.58 14.71 -8.03
CA ASN A 273 24.02 14.37 -6.67
C ASN A 273 23.00 14.71 -5.58
N ARG A 274 21.80 15.18 -5.96
CA ARG A 274 20.75 15.51 -5.00
C ARG A 274 19.95 14.28 -4.60
N THR A 275 19.68 14.17 -3.30
CA THR A 275 18.97 13.04 -2.68
C THR A 275 17.79 13.51 -1.82
N ASP A 276 17.41 14.78 -1.92
CA ASP A 276 16.30 15.33 -1.17
C ASP A 276 14.97 15.21 -1.92
N ILE A 277 13.92 15.06 -1.13
CA ILE A 277 12.54 14.90 -1.54
C ILE A 277 12.05 16.08 -2.38
N SER A 278 12.43 17.31 -2.01
CA SER A 278 11.97 18.53 -2.70
C SER A 278 12.41 18.55 -4.14
N TYR A 279 13.69 18.24 -4.40
CA TYR A 279 14.23 18.10 -5.74
C TYR A 279 13.53 17.01 -6.55
N TRP A 280 13.43 15.79 -6.02
CA TRP A 280 12.86 14.66 -6.78
C TRP A 280 11.35 14.80 -7.02
N SER A 281 10.60 15.32 -6.06
CA SER A 281 9.14 15.57 -6.21
C SER A 281 8.87 16.68 -7.22
N CYS A 282 9.64 17.77 -7.17
CA CYS A 282 9.56 18.86 -8.12
C CYS A 282 9.89 18.40 -9.55
N LEU A 283 10.97 17.63 -9.69
CA LEU A 283 11.41 17.09 -10.98
C LEU A 283 10.39 16.13 -11.59
N ALA A 284 9.77 15.26 -10.78
CA ALA A 284 8.71 14.37 -11.23
C ALA A 284 7.44 15.12 -11.64
N SER A 285 7.02 16.12 -10.86
CA SER A 285 5.88 16.98 -11.19
C SER A 285 6.11 17.75 -12.50
N PHE A 286 7.31 18.30 -12.67
CA PHE A 286 7.67 19.01 -13.89
C PHE A 286 7.79 18.10 -15.11
N ALA A 287 8.33 16.88 -14.96
CA ALA A 287 8.35 15.92 -16.05
C ALA A 287 6.93 15.55 -16.52
N LEU A 288 5.99 15.36 -15.58
CA LEU A 288 4.56 15.16 -15.89
C LEU A 288 3.95 16.34 -16.63
N TYR A 289 4.38 17.56 -16.33
CA TYR A 289 3.98 18.74 -17.08
C TYR A 289 4.53 18.71 -18.51
N VAL A 290 5.84 18.53 -18.68
CA VAL A 290 6.50 18.50 -20.01
C VAL A 290 5.87 17.44 -20.92
N GLU A 291 5.56 16.27 -20.38
CA GLU A 291 4.86 15.18 -21.10
C GLU A 291 3.50 15.58 -21.64
N ALA A 292 2.77 16.43 -20.92
CA ALA A 292 1.48 16.93 -21.37
C ALA A 292 1.59 17.78 -22.66
N PHE A 293 2.73 18.45 -22.90
CA PHE A 293 2.99 19.21 -24.12
C PHE A 293 3.63 18.39 -25.23
N ASP A 294 4.48 17.43 -24.85
CA ASP A 294 5.26 16.66 -25.79
C ASP A 294 5.39 15.20 -25.37
N ARG A 295 4.65 14.34 -26.08
CA ARG A 295 4.73 12.88 -25.96
C ARG A 295 5.96 12.32 -26.68
N SER A 296 7.04 13.10 -26.73
CA SER A 296 8.26 12.75 -27.43
C SER A 296 8.97 11.60 -26.72
N ARG A 297 9.78 10.85 -27.47
CA ARG A 297 10.60 9.75 -26.93
C ARG A 297 11.51 10.23 -25.82
N GLU A 298 11.91 11.49 -25.90
CA GLU A 298 12.88 12.08 -25.02
C GLU A 298 12.27 12.40 -23.65
N THR A 299 11.02 12.90 -23.55
CA THR A 299 10.34 13.05 -22.25
C THR A 299 10.26 11.72 -21.50
N LEU A 300 10.11 10.63 -22.23
CA LEU A 300 10.08 9.27 -21.69
C LEU A 300 11.46 8.82 -21.17
N ILE A 301 12.54 9.18 -21.84
CA ILE A 301 13.92 8.97 -21.36
C ILE A 301 14.18 9.80 -20.09
N ALA A 302 13.63 11.02 -20.02
CA ALA A 302 13.72 11.85 -18.82
C ALA A 302 12.99 11.19 -17.65
N PHE A 303 11.77 10.68 -17.83
CA PHE A 303 11.08 9.88 -16.81
C PHE A 303 11.90 8.67 -16.41
N GLU A 304 12.45 7.92 -17.35
CA GLU A 304 13.30 6.76 -17.04
C GLU A 304 14.48 7.13 -16.14
N SER A 305 15.14 8.27 -16.40
CA SER A 305 16.22 8.77 -15.56
C SER A 305 15.72 9.20 -14.17
N ILE A 306 14.52 9.78 -14.06
CA ILE A 306 13.92 10.16 -12.77
C ILE A 306 13.60 8.92 -11.94
N LEU A 307 13.00 7.92 -12.58
CA LEU A 307 12.54 6.70 -11.91
C LEU A 307 13.72 5.81 -11.50
N SER A 308 14.76 5.69 -12.34
CA SER A 308 15.93 4.87 -12.04
C SER A 308 16.79 5.44 -10.90
N LYS A 309 16.90 6.77 -10.78
CA LYS A 309 17.76 7.44 -9.79
C LYS A 309 17.00 7.94 -8.56
N GLY A 310 15.71 8.26 -8.71
CA GLY A 310 14.90 8.93 -7.70
C GLY A 310 13.90 8.02 -6.97
N HIS A 311 13.77 6.73 -7.31
CA HIS A 311 12.70 5.88 -6.75
C HIS A 311 12.61 5.91 -5.22
N ALA A 312 13.73 5.98 -4.51
CA ALA A 312 13.77 6.00 -3.04
C ALA A 312 13.27 7.32 -2.43
N TYR A 313 13.11 8.36 -3.24
CA TYR A 313 12.85 9.73 -2.82
C TYR A 313 11.54 10.30 -3.43
N LEU A 314 10.86 9.53 -4.29
CA LEU A 314 9.63 9.95 -4.95
C LEU A 314 8.38 9.60 -4.11
N PRO A 315 7.48 10.58 -3.85
CA PRO A 315 6.19 10.28 -3.26
C PRO A 315 5.33 9.38 -4.17
N PRO A 316 4.49 8.49 -3.62
CA PRO A 316 3.67 7.53 -4.38
C PRO A 316 2.73 8.17 -5.36
N LEU A 317 2.20 9.34 -5.01
CA LEU A 317 1.24 10.05 -5.85
C LEU A 317 1.87 10.37 -7.20
N TYR A 318 3.13 10.80 -7.22
CA TYR A 318 3.87 11.03 -8.46
C TYR A 318 4.18 9.74 -9.19
N VAL A 319 4.56 8.67 -8.48
CA VAL A 319 4.76 7.35 -9.09
C VAL A 319 3.48 6.85 -9.76
N GLN A 320 2.33 6.94 -9.08
CA GLN A 320 1.03 6.54 -9.60
C GLN A 320 0.59 7.43 -10.77
N ARG A 321 0.79 8.75 -10.69
CA ARG A 321 0.50 9.69 -11.78
C ARG A 321 1.35 9.37 -13.02
N ILE A 322 2.64 9.06 -12.83
CA ILE A 322 3.54 8.63 -13.92
C ILE A 322 3.07 7.31 -14.52
N VAL A 323 2.81 6.30 -13.69
CA VAL A 323 2.33 4.98 -14.15
C VAL A 323 1.02 5.12 -14.93
N ALA A 324 0.02 5.82 -14.36
CA ALA A 324 -1.28 6.06 -15.00
C ALA A 324 -1.18 6.80 -16.34
N ARG A 325 -0.17 7.67 -16.50
CA ARG A 325 0.10 8.37 -17.76
C ARG A 325 0.76 7.44 -18.79
N CYS A 326 1.76 6.66 -18.37
CA CYS A 326 2.39 5.64 -19.21
C CYS A 326 1.38 4.61 -19.76
N GLU A 327 0.33 4.24 -19.01
CA GLU A 327 -0.70 3.31 -19.49
C GLU A 327 -1.50 3.85 -20.68
N ARG A 328 -1.65 5.18 -20.79
CA ARG A 328 -2.46 5.84 -21.84
C ARG A 328 -1.73 5.94 -23.19
N HIS A 329 -0.47 5.50 -23.26
CA HIS A 329 0.38 5.61 -24.44
C HIS A 329 0.81 4.23 -24.97
N PRO A 330 -0.06 3.54 -25.75
CA PRO A 330 0.24 2.23 -26.34
C PRO A 330 1.32 2.36 -27.42
N GLY A 331 2.57 2.13 -27.03
CA GLY A 331 3.76 2.29 -27.88
C GLY A 331 5.04 2.42 -27.06
N LEU A 332 4.89 2.83 -25.80
CA LEU A 332 5.94 2.77 -24.79
C LEU A 332 6.26 1.33 -24.39
N HIS A 333 7.56 1.00 -24.34
CA HIS A 333 8.06 -0.19 -23.64
C HIS A 333 7.92 -0.02 -22.11
N TRP A 334 6.71 0.29 -21.61
CA TRP A 334 6.42 0.47 -20.18
C TRP A 334 6.92 -0.72 -19.36
N LYS A 335 6.96 -1.92 -19.94
CA LYS A 335 7.51 -3.14 -19.31
C LYS A 335 8.96 -3.03 -18.88
N SER A 336 9.81 -2.19 -19.50
CA SER A 336 11.19 -1.96 -19.03
C SER A 336 11.23 -0.90 -17.93
N LEU A 337 10.47 0.19 -18.09
CA LEU A 337 10.37 1.28 -17.11
C LEU A 337 9.79 0.83 -15.77
N VAL A 338 8.80 -0.07 -15.82
CA VAL A 338 8.02 -0.49 -14.67
C VAL A 338 8.71 -1.56 -13.81
N ARG A 339 9.72 -2.26 -14.34
CA ARG A 339 10.48 -3.29 -13.60
C ARG A 339 11.22 -2.78 -12.37
N GLY A 340 11.51 -1.48 -12.31
CA GLY A 340 12.17 -0.85 -11.15
C GLY A 340 11.21 -0.41 -10.05
N PHE A 341 9.89 -0.45 -10.29
CA PHE A 341 8.91 -0.01 -9.30
C PHE A 341 8.55 -1.10 -8.30
N ASN A 342 8.27 -0.68 -7.06
CA ASN A 342 7.61 -1.56 -6.11
C ASN A 342 6.24 -2.00 -6.67
N PRO A 343 5.96 -3.31 -6.77
CA PRO A 343 4.73 -3.84 -7.36
C PRO A 343 3.44 -3.27 -6.77
N ILE A 344 3.46 -2.76 -5.53
CA ILE A 344 2.29 -2.15 -4.88
C ILE A 344 1.73 -0.96 -5.66
N TYR A 345 2.58 -0.20 -6.36
CA TYR A 345 2.19 1.00 -7.13
C TYR A 345 1.75 0.68 -8.56
N LEU A 346 1.87 -0.57 -8.99
CA LEU A 346 1.54 -0.99 -10.34
C LEU A 346 0.09 -1.47 -10.43
N PRO A 347 -0.66 -1.10 -11.46
CA PRO A 347 -1.94 -1.72 -11.76
C PRO A 347 -1.77 -3.22 -11.99
N SER A 348 -2.79 -4.01 -11.65
CA SER A 348 -2.69 -5.49 -11.67
C SER A 348 -2.13 -6.01 -12.98
N HIS A 349 -2.61 -5.52 -14.13
CA HIS A 349 -2.17 -5.96 -15.45
C HIS A 349 -0.69 -5.67 -15.78
N MET A 350 -0.03 -4.77 -15.04
CA MET A 350 1.39 -4.43 -15.17
C MET A 350 2.31 -5.22 -14.21
N ARG A 351 1.73 -5.86 -13.19
CA ARG A 351 2.47 -6.65 -12.20
C ARG A 351 2.98 -7.97 -12.78
N SER A 352 4.09 -8.47 -12.22
CA SER A 352 4.56 -9.82 -12.52
C SER A 352 3.55 -10.87 -12.06
N LEU A 353 3.67 -12.10 -12.57
CA LEU A 353 2.77 -13.18 -12.19
C LEU A 353 2.87 -13.51 -10.69
N GLY A 354 4.08 -13.46 -10.12
CA GLY A 354 4.32 -13.64 -8.69
C GLY A 354 3.65 -12.55 -7.85
N ASP A 355 3.79 -11.28 -8.24
CA ASP A 355 3.16 -10.17 -7.52
C ASP A 355 1.62 -10.22 -7.58
N LYS A 356 1.06 -10.66 -8.71
CA LYS A 356 -0.38 -10.90 -8.84
C LYS A 356 -0.83 -12.04 -7.92
N ARG A 357 -0.06 -13.12 -7.82
CA ARG A 357 -0.32 -14.24 -6.89
C ARG A 357 -0.35 -13.72 -5.45
N THR A 358 0.67 -12.96 -5.03
CA THR A 358 0.70 -12.36 -3.68
C THR A 358 -0.50 -11.46 -3.43
N LEU A 359 -0.80 -10.54 -4.37
CA LEU A 359 -1.96 -9.66 -4.27
C LEU A 359 -3.27 -10.45 -4.15
N TRP A 360 -3.41 -11.54 -4.91
CA TRP A 360 -4.60 -12.38 -4.87
C TRP A 360 -4.76 -13.09 -3.52
N LEU A 361 -3.67 -13.63 -2.95
CA LEU A 361 -3.67 -14.26 -1.63
C LEU A 361 -4.12 -13.26 -0.53
N ASP A 362 -3.71 -12.00 -0.65
CA ASP A 362 -4.09 -10.93 0.28
C ASP A 362 -5.56 -10.50 0.18
N MET A 363 -6.29 -10.88 -0.88
CA MET A 363 -7.72 -10.55 -1.05
C MET A 363 -8.65 -11.30 -0.08
N ARG A 364 -8.12 -12.15 0.81
CA ARG A 364 -8.86 -12.95 1.81
C ARG A 364 -9.93 -13.87 1.20
N VAL A 365 -9.70 -14.31 -0.04
CA VAL A 365 -10.54 -15.29 -0.73
C VAL A 365 -10.35 -16.68 -0.10
N MET A 366 -9.14 -16.99 0.35
CA MET A 366 -8.83 -18.19 1.14
C MET A 366 -9.02 -17.86 2.62
N GLN A 367 -9.77 -18.70 3.35
CA GLN A 367 -10.12 -18.44 4.75
C GLN A 367 -10.02 -19.70 5.61
N MET A 368 -9.38 -19.57 6.76
CA MET A 368 -9.57 -20.53 7.84
C MET A 368 -10.97 -20.37 8.43
N VAL A 369 -11.73 -21.45 8.45
CA VAL A 369 -13.09 -21.45 9.03
C VAL A 369 -13.02 -22.01 10.44
N ARG A 370 -13.75 -21.39 11.38
CA ARG A 370 -14.03 -22.01 12.68
C ARG A 370 -14.92 -23.25 12.47
N ALA A 371 -14.32 -24.40 12.22
CA ALA A 371 -15.04 -25.66 12.16
C ALA A 371 -15.47 -26.05 13.59
N ARG A 372 -16.77 -26.30 13.79
CA ARG A 372 -17.35 -26.66 15.11
C ARG A 372 -17.03 -28.09 15.57
N ALA A 373 -16.31 -28.90 14.81
CA ALA A 373 -15.91 -30.25 15.24
C ALA A 373 -14.63 -30.71 14.56
N LYS A 374 -13.76 -31.40 15.30
CA LYS A 374 -12.54 -32.09 14.85
C LYS A 374 -12.84 -33.37 14.03
N VAL A 375 -14.01 -33.47 13.39
CA VAL A 375 -14.47 -34.67 12.67
C VAL A 375 -14.34 -34.42 11.17
N ALA A 376 -13.63 -35.32 10.49
CA ALA A 376 -13.52 -35.28 9.03
C ALA A 376 -14.91 -35.49 8.40
N MET A 377 -15.28 -34.64 7.46
CA MET A 377 -16.54 -34.73 6.72
C MET A 377 -16.44 -35.85 5.68
N THR A 378 -17.56 -36.47 5.34
CA THR A 378 -17.63 -37.38 4.18
C THR A 378 -17.45 -36.61 2.86
N GLU A 379 -17.17 -37.31 1.76
CA GLU A 379 -16.99 -36.68 0.43
C GLU A 379 -18.20 -35.84 -0.02
N ASP A 380 -19.41 -36.35 0.20
CA ASP A 380 -20.66 -35.67 -0.16
C ASP A 380 -20.85 -34.39 0.67
N GLU A 381 -20.56 -34.48 1.98
CA GLU A 381 -20.60 -33.33 2.88
C GLU A 381 -19.55 -32.28 2.50
N CYS A 382 -18.33 -32.70 2.15
CA CYS A 382 -17.27 -31.81 1.68
C CYS A 382 -17.66 -31.09 0.39
N SER A 383 -18.26 -31.82 -0.56
CA SER A 383 -18.76 -31.26 -1.82
C SER A 383 -19.81 -30.16 -1.57
N VAL A 384 -20.84 -30.47 -0.78
CA VAL A 384 -21.91 -29.52 -0.45
C VAL A 384 -21.36 -28.33 0.33
N TYR A 385 -20.44 -28.57 1.26
CA TYR A 385 -19.81 -27.53 2.06
C TYR A 385 -19.01 -26.55 1.19
N LEU A 386 -18.15 -27.08 0.31
CA LEU A 386 -17.32 -26.29 -0.59
C LEU A 386 -18.17 -25.38 -1.49
N LEU A 387 -19.18 -25.93 -2.16
CA LEU A 387 -20.09 -25.17 -3.03
C LEU A 387 -20.81 -24.07 -2.26
N LYS A 388 -21.25 -24.36 -1.03
CA LYS A 388 -21.87 -23.36 -0.15
C LYS A 388 -20.89 -22.24 0.21
N LYS A 389 -19.59 -22.52 0.40
CA LYS A 389 -18.58 -21.48 0.69
C LYS A 389 -18.22 -20.67 -0.55
N LEU A 390 -18.07 -21.32 -1.69
CA LEU A 390 -17.90 -20.67 -3.00
C LEU A 390 -19.04 -19.69 -3.29
N SER A 391 -20.30 -20.05 -2.99
CA SER A 391 -21.44 -19.13 -3.12
C SER A 391 -21.35 -17.89 -2.22
N LYS A 392 -20.60 -18.00 -1.11
CA LYS A 392 -20.26 -16.90 -0.20
C LYS A 392 -18.95 -16.20 -0.56
N LYS A 393 -18.37 -16.51 -1.72
CA LYS A 393 -17.17 -15.88 -2.30
C LYS A 393 -15.88 -16.16 -1.53
N TYR A 394 -15.77 -17.31 -0.85
CA TYR A 394 -14.54 -17.70 -0.19
C TYR A 394 -14.31 -19.22 -0.21
N LEU A 395 -13.07 -19.63 0.05
CA LEU A 395 -12.60 -21.01 0.03
C LEU A 395 -11.98 -21.42 1.37
N PRO A 396 -12.41 -22.53 1.99
CA PRO A 396 -11.89 -22.99 3.27
C PRO A 396 -10.48 -23.62 3.14
N THR A 397 -9.57 -23.38 4.10
CA THR A 397 -8.21 -23.97 4.08
C THR A 397 -7.93 -25.00 5.17
N ASN A 398 -8.83 -25.17 6.15
CA ASN A 398 -8.60 -25.97 7.35
C ASN A 398 -9.71 -27.00 7.62
N ILE A 399 -10.35 -27.49 6.56
CA ILE A 399 -11.39 -28.53 6.63
C ILE A 399 -10.77 -29.85 6.20
N ASN A 400 -11.05 -30.91 6.94
CA ASN A 400 -10.61 -32.26 6.61
C ASN A 400 -11.75 -33.04 5.97
N CYS A 401 -11.48 -33.66 4.83
CA CYS A 401 -12.37 -34.56 4.09
C CYS A 401 -11.90 -36.00 4.26
N ARG A 402 -12.83 -36.91 4.48
CA ARG A 402 -12.61 -38.36 4.55
C ARG A 402 -13.17 -38.99 3.28
N THR A 403 -12.30 -39.68 2.54
CA THR A 403 -12.66 -40.45 1.35
C THR A 403 -13.45 -41.72 1.73
N GLN A 404 -14.04 -42.39 0.73
CA GLN A 404 -14.70 -43.69 0.95
C GLN A 404 -13.74 -44.77 1.45
N GLU A 405 -12.46 -44.67 1.11
CA GLU A 405 -11.38 -45.57 1.56
C GLU A 405 -10.90 -45.26 2.99
N GLY A 406 -11.44 -44.21 3.62
CA GLY A 406 -11.12 -43.80 4.99
C GLY A 406 -9.90 -42.89 5.12
N THR A 407 -9.22 -42.55 4.01
CA THR A 407 -8.12 -41.58 4.00
C THR A 407 -8.65 -40.18 4.31
N VAL A 408 -7.96 -39.48 5.21
CA VAL A 408 -8.30 -38.10 5.60
C VAL A 408 -7.29 -37.14 4.96
N SER A 409 -7.79 -36.19 4.18
CA SER A 409 -6.99 -35.15 3.53
C SER A 409 -7.58 -33.77 3.79
N ASN A 410 -6.77 -32.72 3.63
CA ASN A 410 -7.30 -31.35 3.64
C ASN A 410 -8.25 -31.16 2.44
N ILE A 411 -9.26 -30.30 2.58
CA ILE A 411 -10.20 -29.98 1.50
C ILE A 411 -9.50 -29.49 0.23
N GLY A 412 -8.36 -28.79 0.34
CA GLY A 412 -7.54 -28.39 -0.82
C GLY A 412 -7.03 -29.60 -1.60
N ASP A 413 -6.30 -30.48 -0.92
CA ASP A 413 -5.78 -31.74 -1.48
C ASP A 413 -6.90 -32.62 -2.03
N TRP A 414 -8.01 -32.73 -1.28
CA TRP A 414 -9.17 -33.51 -1.70
C TRP A 414 -9.79 -32.96 -3.00
N VAL A 415 -9.98 -31.65 -3.11
CA VAL A 415 -10.48 -31.01 -4.34
C VAL A 415 -9.52 -31.21 -5.51
N ILE A 416 -8.21 -31.03 -5.28
CA ILE A 416 -7.18 -31.23 -6.30
C ILE A 416 -7.20 -32.68 -6.82
N ASN A 417 -7.18 -33.67 -5.92
CA ASN A 417 -7.21 -35.09 -6.28
C ASN A 417 -8.51 -35.47 -7.00
N ARG A 418 -9.65 -34.96 -6.52
CA ARG A 418 -10.94 -35.21 -7.18
C ARG A 418 -10.95 -34.67 -8.61
N VAL A 419 -10.41 -33.47 -8.82
CA VAL A 419 -10.30 -32.87 -10.16
C VAL A 419 -9.29 -33.63 -11.02
N ALA A 420 -8.16 -34.07 -10.47
CA ALA A 420 -7.19 -34.90 -11.19
C ALA A 420 -7.83 -36.17 -11.75
N HIS A 421 -8.58 -36.92 -10.93
CA HIS A 421 -9.31 -38.10 -11.38
C HIS A 421 -10.34 -37.79 -12.47
N LEU A 422 -11.09 -36.68 -12.33
CA LEU A 422 -12.03 -36.24 -13.37
C LEU A 422 -11.33 -35.91 -14.70
N VAL A 423 -10.08 -35.44 -14.66
CA VAL A 423 -9.32 -35.19 -15.89
C VAL A 423 -8.80 -36.50 -16.49
N GLU A 424 -8.29 -37.42 -15.66
CA GLU A 424 -7.75 -38.73 -16.06
C GLU A 424 -8.82 -39.62 -16.71
N GLU A 425 -10.02 -39.67 -16.12
CA GLU A 425 -11.18 -40.40 -16.67
C GLU A 425 -11.70 -39.76 -17.98
N GLY A 426 -11.21 -38.56 -18.29
CA GLY A 426 -11.55 -37.78 -19.47
C GLY A 426 -12.87 -37.06 -19.29
N PHE A 427 -12.82 -35.71 -19.29
CA PHE A 427 -13.98 -34.80 -19.35
C PHE A 427 -15.00 -35.07 -20.49
N LEU A 428 -14.75 -36.08 -21.33
CA LEU A 428 -15.43 -36.38 -22.58
C LEU A 428 -16.70 -37.24 -22.41
N TYR A 429 -16.91 -37.90 -21.28
CA TYR A 429 -17.99 -38.89 -21.15
C TYR A 429 -19.12 -38.52 -20.20
N ASP A 430 -18.94 -37.55 -19.29
CA ASP A 430 -19.98 -37.13 -18.34
C ASP A 430 -20.53 -35.72 -18.63
N PRO A 431 -21.85 -35.49 -18.42
CA PRO A 431 -22.44 -34.15 -18.45
C PRO A 431 -21.73 -33.23 -17.46
N ILE A 432 -21.10 -32.17 -17.97
CA ILE A 432 -20.49 -31.17 -17.09
C ILE A 432 -21.59 -30.40 -16.34
N SER A 433 -21.72 -30.70 -15.06
CA SER A 433 -22.60 -29.95 -14.16
C SER A 433 -21.94 -28.65 -13.66
N VAL A 434 -22.75 -27.71 -13.17
CA VAL A 434 -22.27 -26.52 -12.44
C VAL A 434 -21.35 -26.93 -11.29
N THR A 435 -21.71 -27.98 -10.57
CA THR A 435 -20.95 -28.51 -9.44
C THR A 435 -19.55 -28.93 -9.86
N THR A 436 -19.44 -29.71 -10.93
CA THR A 436 -18.16 -30.18 -11.46
C THR A 436 -17.26 -29.01 -11.84
N MET A 437 -17.78 -28.03 -12.59
CA MET A 437 -16.98 -26.86 -12.96
C MET A 437 -16.63 -25.97 -11.77
N SER A 438 -17.50 -25.88 -10.77
CA SER A 438 -17.23 -25.12 -9.55
C SER A 438 -16.09 -25.74 -8.77
N MET A 439 -16.00 -27.08 -8.74
CA MET A 439 -14.86 -27.80 -8.16
C MET A 439 -13.57 -27.58 -8.95
N VAL A 440 -13.63 -27.59 -10.28
CA VAL A 440 -12.48 -27.26 -11.14
C VAL A 440 -11.98 -25.83 -10.89
N VAL A 441 -12.88 -24.85 -10.79
CA VAL A 441 -12.49 -23.46 -10.47
C VAL A 441 -11.93 -23.35 -9.05
N ALA A 442 -12.48 -24.11 -8.10
CA ALA A 442 -11.96 -24.16 -6.74
C ALA A 442 -10.55 -24.78 -6.70
N SER A 443 -10.31 -25.84 -7.47
CA SER A 443 -8.99 -26.48 -7.53
C SER A 443 -7.94 -25.50 -8.04
N TRP A 444 -8.24 -24.63 -9.00
CA TRP A 444 -7.31 -23.59 -9.46
C TRP A 444 -6.82 -22.69 -8.32
N ALA A 445 -7.72 -22.31 -7.40
CA ALA A 445 -7.36 -21.49 -6.25
C ALA A 445 -6.45 -22.23 -5.27
N TYR A 446 -6.69 -23.51 -5.01
CA TYR A 446 -5.81 -24.34 -4.17
C TYR A 446 -4.47 -24.64 -4.84
N LEU A 447 -4.44 -24.88 -6.15
CA LEU A 447 -3.20 -25.04 -6.93
C LEU A 447 -2.33 -23.78 -6.87
N ILE A 448 -2.93 -22.58 -6.99
CA ILE A 448 -2.22 -21.31 -6.82
C ILE A 448 -1.71 -21.14 -5.39
N LEU A 449 -2.50 -21.53 -4.39
CA LEU A 449 -2.09 -21.44 -2.98
C LEU A 449 -0.85 -22.31 -2.73
N ASP A 450 -0.92 -23.57 -3.13
CA ASP A 450 0.09 -24.59 -2.83
C ASP A 450 1.26 -24.61 -3.83
N ASP A 451 1.25 -23.72 -4.84
CA ASP A 451 2.22 -23.67 -5.94
C ASP A 451 2.30 -24.99 -6.74
N ASN A 452 1.16 -25.67 -6.84
CA ASN A 452 1.01 -26.97 -7.50
C ASN A 452 0.39 -26.82 -8.89
N LYS A 453 0.52 -27.86 -9.72
CA LYS A 453 0.02 -27.87 -11.10
C LYS A 453 -0.68 -29.19 -11.43
N LEU A 454 -1.70 -29.13 -12.28
CA LEU A 454 -2.39 -30.28 -12.84
C LEU A 454 -2.41 -30.21 -14.37
N VAL A 455 -2.48 -31.34 -15.05
CA VAL A 455 -2.76 -31.38 -16.48
C VAL A 455 -4.28 -31.23 -16.63
N PHE A 456 -4.77 -30.17 -17.29
CA PHE A 456 -6.21 -29.96 -17.52
C PHE A 456 -6.65 -30.38 -18.93
N GLY A 457 -5.71 -30.84 -19.76
CA GLY A 457 -5.94 -31.44 -21.06
C GLY A 457 -6.83 -30.59 -21.97
N ASN A 458 -7.97 -31.13 -22.38
CA ASN A 458 -8.88 -30.47 -23.30
C ASN A 458 -9.55 -29.22 -22.73
N LEU A 459 -9.46 -28.89 -21.43
CA LEU A 459 -10.14 -27.73 -20.86
C LEU A 459 -9.64 -26.41 -21.46
N PHE A 460 -8.32 -26.21 -21.59
CA PHE A 460 -7.72 -25.00 -22.15
C PHE A 460 -7.44 -25.07 -23.66
N LYS A 461 -7.68 -26.22 -24.31
CA LYS A 461 -7.48 -26.38 -25.76
C LYS A 461 -8.30 -25.37 -26.56
N ASN A 462 -7.65 -24.61 -27.44
CA ASN A 462 -8.25 -23.54 -28.27
C ASN A 462 -8.93 -22.41 -27.47
N VAL A 463 -8.48 -22.15 -26.23
CA VAL A 463 -9.02 -21.06 -25.39
C VAL A 463 -7.94 -20.02 -25.14
N SER A 464 -8.11 -18.81 -25.69
CA SER A 464 -7.13 -17.74 -25.55
C SER A 464 -7.49 -16.71 -24.48
N SER A 465 -8.78 -16.53 -24.23
CA SER A 465 -9.32 -15.50 -23.33
C SER A 465 -10.42 -16.02 -22.40
N TRP A 466 -10.73 -15.27 -21.34
CA TRP A 466 -11.88 -15.56 -20.47
C TRP A 466 -13.21 -15.58 -21.22
N HIS A 467 -13.32 -14.84 -22.33
CA HIS A 467 -14.49 -14.87 -23.20
C HIS A 467 -14.59 -16.20 -23.94
N ASP A 468 -13.49 -16.67 -24.53
CA ASP A 468 -13.43 -17.98 -25.20
C ASP A 468 -13.75 -19.10 -24.23
N PHE A 469 -13.24 -19.01 -22.99
CA PHE A 469 -13.52 -19.98 -21.94
C PHE A 469 -15.02 -20.06 -21.65
N ARG A 470 -15.68 -18.90 -21.53
CA ARG A 470 -17.14 -18.82 -21.36
C ARG A 470 -17.87 -19.45 -22.55
N VAL A 471 -17.50 -19.13 -23.79
CA VAL A 471 -18.12 -19.66 -25.01
C VAL A 471 -17.96 -21.18 -25.08
N LYS A 472 -16.79 -21.70 -24.72
CA LYS A 472 -16.54 -23.14 -24.65
C LYS A 472 -17.42 -23.84 -23.63
N MET A 473 -17.59 -23.25 -22.44
CA MET A 473 -18.50 -23.79 -21.42
C MET A 473 -19.97 -23.77 -21.85
N GLN A 474 -20.39 -22.79 -22.66
CA GLN A 474 -21.74 -22.74 -23.21
C GLN A 474 -22.01 -23.88 -24.19
N ASN A 475 -20.99 -24.27 -24.95
CA ASN A 475 -21.07 -25.27 -26.01
C ASN A 475 -20.46 -26.62 -25.60
N TRP A 476 -20.32 -26.89 -24.30
CA TRP A 476 -19.65 -28.10 -23.85
C TRP A 476 -20.42 -29.37 -24.26
N PRO A 477 -19.76 -30.38 -24.86
CA PRO A 477 -20.40 -31.63 -25.23
C PRO A 477 -21.06 -32.32 -24.03
N GLY A 478 -22.33 -32.74 -24.16
CA GLY A 478 -23.02 -33.47 -23.09
C GLY A 478 -23.79 -32.63 -22.06
N GLY A 479 -23.92 -31.31 -22.22
CA GLY A 479 -24.81 -30.51 -21.35
C GLY A 479 -24.52 -29.03 -21.19
N GLY A 480 -23.62 -28.43 -21.98
CA GLY A 480 -23.35 -27.00 -21.93
C GLY A 480 -24.61 -26.14 -22.07
N ASN A 481 -24.75 -25.14 -21.21
CA ASN A 481 -25.80 -24.13 -21.30
C ASN A 481 -25.27 -22.78 -20.79
N THR A 482 -25.75 -21.69 -21.39
CA THR A 482 -25.62 -20.30 -20.92
C THR A 482 -25.68 -20.10 -19.40
N LYS A 483 -26.53 -20.85 -18.70
CA LYS A 483 -26.65 -20.78 -17.23
C LYS A 483 -25.36 -21.25 -16.54
N ILE A 484 -24.86 -22.43 -16.90
CA ILE A 484 -23.63 -23.02 -16.32
C ILE A 484 -22.46 -22.08 -16.54
N ALA A 485 -22.25 -21.64 -17.78
CA ALA A 485 -21.15 -20.73 -18.11
C ALA A 485 -21.23 -19.42 -17.34
N SER A 486 -22.44 -18.89 -17.10
CA SER A 486 -22.62 -17.64 -16.36
C SER A 486 -22.32 -17.80 -14.87
N GLU A 487 -22.71 -18.93 -14.26
CA GLU A 487 -22.43 -19.24 -12.86
C GLU A 487 -20.93 -19.48 -12.62
N VAL A 488 -20.27 -20.23 -13.50
CA VAL A 488 -18.81 -20.46 -13.43
C VAL A 488 -18.04 -19.15 -13.54
N MET A 489 -18.40 -18.29 -14.49
CA MET A 489 -17.76 -16.97 -14.64
C MET A 489 -18.09 -16.01 -13.48
N ALA A 490 -19.21 -16.21 -12.78
CA ALA A 490 -19.51 -15.48 -11.56
C ALA A 490 -18.60 -15.92 -10.41
N ILE A 491 -18.35 -17.23 -10.27
CA ILE A 491 -17.43 -17.79 -9.29
C ILE A 491 -16.02 -17.25 -9.53
N ILE A 492 -15.47 -17.41 -10.75
CA ILE A 492 -14.13 -16.93 -11.14
C ILE A 492 -13.93 -15.44 -10.79
N ARG A 493 -14.97 -14.61 -10.98
CA ARG A 493 -14.93 -13.19 -10.60
C ARG A 493 -14.99 -12.99 -9.09
N SER A 494 -15.86 -13.73 -8.42
CA SER A 494 -16.07 -13.60 -6.97
C SER A 494 -14.84 -13.98 -6.15
N ILE A 495 -14.07 -14.96 -6.61
CA ILE A 495 -12.81 -15.38 -5.98
C ILE A 495 -11.61 -14.62 -6.54
N GLY A 496 -11.81 -13.51 -7.27
CA GLY A 496 -10.72 -12.62 -7.70
C GLY A 496 -9.85 -13.10 -8.86
N LEU A 497 -10.02 -14.34 -9.37
CA LEU A 497 -9.17 -14.87 -10.43
C LEU A 497 -9.34 -14.13 -11.77
N GLY A 498 -10.59 -13.88 -12.18
CA GLY A 498 -10.89 -13.20 -13.46
C GLY A 498 -10.42 -11.73 -13.54
N PRO A 499 -10.66 -10.91 -12.49
CA PRO A 499 -10.19 -9.53 -12.45
C PRO A 499 -8.67 -9.35 -12.36
N LEU A 500 -7.95 -10.30 -11.76
CA LEU A 500 -6.52 -10.14 -11.48
C LEU A 500 -5.63 -10.78 -12.56
N PHE A 501 -6.04 -11.90 -13.13
CA PHE A 501 -5.25 -12.70 -14.05
C PHE A 501 -5.90 -12.76 -15.43
N LYS A 502 -5.08 -12.69 -16.48
CA LYS A 502 -5.50 -13.15 -17.81
C LYS A 502 -5.62 -14.67 -17.80
N LEU A 503 -6.44 -15.23 -18.71
CA LEU A 503 -6.60 -16.69 -18.79
C LEU A 503 -5.26 -17.41 -19.00
N GLN A 504 -4.37 -16.88 -19.86
CA GLN A 504 -3.06 -17.48 -20.08
C GLN A 504 -2.17 -17.42 -18.82
N GLU A 505 -2.27 -16.34 -18.04
CA GLU A 505 -1.55 -16.21 -16.77
C GLU A 505 -2.05 -17.23 -15.75
N MET A 506 -3.37 -17.42 -15.67
CA MET A 506 -3.98 -18.50 -14.88
C MET A 506 -3.48 -19.86 -15.32
N ARG A 507 -3.48 -20.14 -16.62
CA ARG A 507 -2.99 -21.38 -17.21
C ARG A 507 -1.54 -21.65 -16.82
N THR A 508 -0.67 -20.63 -16.87
CA THR A 508 0.72 -20.74 -16.42
C THR A 508 0.84 -21.10 -14.94
N LEU A 509 -0.07 -20.62 -14.08
CA LEU A 509 -0.08 -20.90 -12.65
C LEU A 509 -0.56 -22.32 -12.34
N VAL A 510 -1.62 -22.79 -13.01
CA VAL A 510 -2.32 -24.03 -12.61
C VAL A 510 -2.02 -25.24 -13.48
N GLU A 511 -1.57 -25.05 -14.72
CA GLU A 511 -1.40 -26.14 -15.68
C GLU A 511 0.06 -26.62 -15.80
N HIS A 512 0.24 -27.94 -15.75
CA HIS A 512 1.49 -28.59 -16.13
C HIS A 512 1.50 -28.77 -17.66
N TYR A 513 2.59 -28.35 -18.30
CA TYR A 513 2.80 -28.61 -19.72
C TYR A 513 3.69 -29.84 -19.84
N ASP A 514 3.13 -30.96 -20.30
CA ASP A 514 3.97 -32.03 -20.83
C ASP A 514 4.69 -31.48 -22.06
N ARG A 515 6.02 -31.50 -22.04
CA ARG A 515 6.87 -30.96 -23.11
C ARG A 515 6.75 -31.71 -24.44
N ASP A 516 5.95 -32.78 -24.49
CA ASP A 516 5.84 -33.69 -25.63
C ASP A 516 4.60 -33.44 -26.52
N GLU A 517 3.79 -32.40 -26.26
CA GLU A 517 2.62 -32.01 -27.09
C GLU A 517 2.71 -30.58 -27.68
N ILE A 518 3.88 -30.10 -28.08
CA ILE A 518 4.03 -28.88 -28.92
C ILE A 518 4.37 -29.25 -30.37
#